data_AF-A0A525VJQ8-F1
#
_entry.id   AF-A0A525VJQ8-F1
#
_cell.length_a   1.000
_cell.length_b   1.000
_cell.length_c   1.000
_cell.angle_alpha   90.00
_cell.angle_beta   90.00
_cell.angle_gamma   90.00
#
_symmetry.space_group_name_H-M   'P 1'
#
loop_
_entity.id
_entity.type
_entity.pdbx_description
1 polymer ?
#
loop_
_entity_poly.entity_id
_entity_poly.type
_entity_poly.pdbx_seq_one_letter_code
_entity_poly.pdbx_strand_id
1 'polypeptide(L)'
;MPSKESNQPATTRAARLIFEYEGERVRLVSQQVVEMVVTGFDIARAHHAGVYVDARDAEDRTLSRVPARDAFATSTEVFPERAGEAIVRVDTARPKGAFTVVIPVPQETNKVAVVRVVPAQLDAKLPAGGTTSRVAGAAEATDLATFPLTLN
;
A
#
# COMPACT_ATOMS: atom_id res chain seq x y z
N MET A 1 -29.46 -26.31 -24.77
CA MET A 1 -28.57 -26.42 -23.60
C MET A 1 -27.70 -25.15 -23.58
N PRO A 2 -27.89 -24.21 -22.64
CA PRO A 2 -26.97 -23.08 -22.54
C PRO A 2 -25.68 -23.56 -21.88
N SER A 3 -24.57 -23.41 -22.60
CA SER A 3 -23.23 -23.67 -22.09
C SER A 3 -22.93 -22.67 -20.97
N LYS A 4 -22.67 -23.16 -19.76
CA LYS A 4 -22.15 -22.35 -18.67
C LYS A 4 -20.74 -21.91 -19.05
N GLU A 5 -20.60 -20.72 -19.63
CA GLU A 5 -19.32 -20.04 -19.67
C GLU A 5 -18.83 -19.89 -18.24
N SER A 6 -17.73 -20.56 -17.93
CA SER A 6 -17.01 -20.49 -16.68
C SER A 6 -16.62 -19.04 -16.42
N ASN A 7 -17.37 -18.35 -15.56
CA ASN A 7 -17.04 -17.03 -15.02
C ASN A 7 -15.88 -17.16 -14.02
N GLN A 8 -14.74 -17.66 -14.49
CA GLN A 8 -13.54 -17.84 -13.70
C GLN A 8 -12.74 -16.53 -13.77
N PRO A 9 -12.39 -15.91 -12.63
CA PRO A 9 -11.67 -14.64 -12.65
C PRO A 9 -10.32 -14.84 -13.34
N ALA A 10 -10.02 -13.97 -14.31
CA ALA A 10 -8.77 -14.01 -15.07
C ALA A 10 -7.58 -13.74 -14.13
N THR A 11 -6.53 -14.57 -14.26
CA THR A 11 -5.25 -14.33 -13.59
C THR A 11 -4.57 -13.13 -14.24
N THR A 12 -3.86 -12.33 -13.45
CA THR A 12 -3.09 -11.17 -13.92
C THR A 12 -1.63 -11.34 -13.52
N ARG A 13 -0.72 -10.85 -14.36
CA ARG A 13 0.71 -10.74 -14.02
C ARG A 13 0.87 -9.79 -12.83
N ALA A 14 1.43 -10.31 -11.75
CA ALA A 14 1.66 -9.58 -10.51
C ALA A 14 3.10 -9.77 -10.03
N ALA A 15 3.53 -8.93 -9.10
CA ALA A 15 4.79 -9.09 -8.38
C ALA A 15 4.51 -9.23 -6.89
N ARG A 16 5.12 -10.24 -6.26
CA ARG A 16 5.31 -10.31 -4.82
C ARG A 16 6.57 -9.54 -4.46
N LEU A 17 6.41 -8.52 -3.63
CA LEU A 17 7.46 -7.63 -3.19
C LEU A 17 7.61 -7.74 -1.67
N ILE A 18 8.86 -7.88 -1.20
CA ILE A 18 9.18 -7.85 0.22
C ILE A 18 10.02 -6.62 0.50
N PHE A 19 9.56 -5.81 1.44
CA PHE A 19 10.23 -4.61 1.89
C PHE A 19 10.71 -4.78 3.32
N GLU A 20 11.86 -4.22 3.65
CA GLU A 20 12.32 -4.00 5.01
C GLU A 20 12.28 -2.50 5.33
N TYR A 21 12.06 -2.16 6.59
CA TYR A 21 12.09 -0.78 7.04
C TYR A 21 12.72 -0.62 8.42
N GLU A 22 13.32 0.56 8.64
CA GLU A 22 13.75 1.07 9.94
C GLU A 22 13.39 2.56 10.02
N GLY A 23 12.44 2.91 10.88
CA GLY A 23 11.81 4.23 10.83
C GLY A 23 11.17 4.45 9.46
N GLU A 24 11.53 5.53 8.78
CA GLU A 24 11.04 5.83 7.42
C GLU A 24 11.96 5.32 6.31
N ARG A 25 13.11 4.73 6.64
CA ARG A 25 14.01 4.16 5.63
C ARG A 25 13.45 2.83 5.17
N VAL A 26 13.13 2.72 3.88
CA VAL A 26 12.62 1.50 3.27
C VAL A 26 13.63 0.93 2.30
N ARG A 27 13.72 -0.40 2.24
CA ARG A 27 14.50 -1.16 1.26
C ARG A 27 13.62 -2.22 0.62
N LEU A 28 13.69 -2.34 -0.71
CA LEU A 28 13.12 -3.49 -1.42
C LEU A 28 14.14 -4.64 -1.40
N VAL A 29 13.78 -5.75 -0.76
CA VAL A 29 14.72 -6.88 -0.54
C VAL A 29 14.39 -8.12 -1.38
N SER A 30 13.18 -8.22 -1.93
CA SER A 30 12.81 -9.32 -2.83
C SER A 30 11.76 -8.87 -3.84
N GLN A 31 11.89 -9.38 -5.07
CA GLN A 31 10.95 -9.22 -6.17
C GLN A 31 10.72 -10.58 -6.81
N GLN A 32 9.47 -11.02 -6.92
CA GLN A 32 9.12 -12.30 -7.53
C GLN A 32 7.88 -12.13 -8.41
N VAL A 33 7.98 -12.52 -9.68
CA VAL A 33 6.83 -12.59 -10.59
C VAL A 33 5.89 -13.71 -10.12
N VAL A 34 4.60 -13.39 -10.04
CA VAL A 34 3.54 -14.36 -9.72
C VAL A 34 2.36 -14.16 -10.67
N GLU A 35 1.70 -15.25 -11.05
CA GLU A 35 0.41 -15.20 -11.75
C GLU A 35 -0.68 -15.54 -10.75
N MET A 36 -1.58 -14.60 -10.49
CA MET A 36 -2.70 -14.86 -9.61
C MET A 36 -3.89 -13.94 -9.87
N VAL A 37 -5.06 -14.34 -9.37
CA VAL A 37 -6.21 -13.44 -9.27
C VAL A 37 -5.94 -12.48 -8.13
N VAL A 38 -5.74 -11.22 -8.47
CA VAL A 38 -5.57 -10.16 -7.48
C VAL A 38 -6.94 -9.48 -7.31
N THR A 39 -7.59 -9.68 -6.17
CA THR A 39 -8.91 -9.09 -5.84
C THR A 39 -8.79 -7.81 -5.00
N GLY A 40 -9.64 -6.81 -5.26
CA GLY A 40 -9.71 -5.59 -4.42
C GLY A 40 -8.83 -4.40 -4.85
N PHE A 41 -8.34 -4.39 -6.09
CA PHE A 41 -7.51 -3.31 -6.67
C PHE A 41 -8.38 -2.23 -7.28
N ASP A 42 -9.10 -1.48 -6.45
CA ASP A 42 -9.75 -0.27 -6.93
C ASP A 42 -8.73 0.87 -6.87
N ILE A 43 -8.18 1.24 -8.02
CA ILE A 43 -7.38 2.47 -8.21
C ILE A 43 -8.20 3.68 -7.69
N ALA A 44 -9.52 3.60 -7.72
CA ALA A 44 -10.46 4.61 -7.22
C ALA A 44 -10.68 4.61 -5.68
N ARG A 45 -10.22 3.61 -4.91
CA ARG A 45 -10.46 3.54 -3.44
C ARG A 45 -9.30 4.04 -2.58
N ALA A 46 -8.18 4.42 -3.19
CA ALA A 46 -6.98 4.82 -2.48
C ALA A 46 -6.96 6.27 -1.97
N HIS A 47 -8.13 6.81 -1.61
CA HIS A 47 -8.28 8.11 -0.97
C HIS A 47 -8.22 8.05 0.56
N HIS A 48 -8.08 6.85 1.13
CA HIS A 48 -8.01 6.68 2.58
C HIS A 48 -6.59 6.94 3.07
N ALA A 49 -6.47 7.45 4.29
CA ALA A 49 -5.18 7.56 4.93
C ALA A 49 -4.54 6.19 5.12
N GLY A 50 -3.24 6.11 4.85
CA GLY A 50 -2.50 4.87 5.01
C GLY A 50 -1.21 4.84 4.22
N VAL A 51 -0.58 3.68 4.23
CA VAL A 51 0.61 3.40 3.43
C VAL A 51 0.23 2.46 2.30
N TYR A 52 0.72 2.76 1.11
CA TYR A 52 0.44 2.02 -0.11
C TYR A 52 1.71 1.72 -0.88
N VAL A 53 1.62 0.78 -1.80
CA VAL A 53 2.62 0.58 -2.85
C VAL A 53 1.97 0.88 -4.21
N ASP A 54 2.62 1.73 -4.98
CA ASP A 54 2.25 2.08 -6.34
C ASP A 54 3.12 1.34 -7.33
N ALA A 55 2.52 0.76 -8.36
CA ALA A 55 3.21 0.39 -9.60
C ALA A 55 3.11 1.58 -10.55
N ARG A 56 4.24 2.02 -11.10
CA ARG A 56 4.31 3.18 -11.99
C ARG A 56 5.02 2.86 -13.31
N ASP A 57 4.63 3.60 -14.34
CA ASP A 57 5.35 3.65 -15.61
C ASP A 57 6.51 4.65 -15.57
N ALA A 58 7.18 4.82 -16.71
CA ALA A 58 8.32 5.74 -16.86
C ALA A 58 7.94 7.20 -16.60
N GLU A 59 6.70 7.57 -16.87
CA GLU A 59 6.15 8.91 -16.69
C GLU A 59 5.64 9.18 -15.26
N ASP A 60 5.93 8.31 -14.29
CA ASP A 60 5.46 8.38 -12.90
C ASP A 60 3.94 8.28 -12.73
N ARG A 61 3.21 7.78 -13.75
CA ARG A 61 1.78 7.54 -13.62
C ARG A 61 1.54 6.25 -12.84
N THR A 62 0.74 6.32 -11.79
CA THR A 62 0.32 5.15 -11.02
C THR A 62 -0.63 4.29 -11.84
N LEU A 63 -0.14 3.11 -12.23
CA LEU A 63 -0.90 2.09 -12.97
C LEU A 63 -1.69 1.18 -12.05
N SER A 64 -1.20 0.93 -10.84
CA SER A 64 -1.92 0.19 -9.80
C SER A 64 -1.47 0.66 -8.41
N ARG A 65 -2.36 0.57 -7.42
CA ARG A 65 -2.09 0.95 -6.03
C ARG A 65 -2.69 -0.06 -5.08
N VAL A 66 -1.93 -0.43 -4.04
CA VAL A 66 -2.28 -1.51 -3.13
C VAL A 66 -1.95 -1.12 -1.69
N PRO A 67 -2.79 -1.43 -0.70
CA PRO A 67 -2.51 -1.08 0.69
C PRO A 67 -1.39 -1.94 1.27
N ALA A 68 -0.41 -1.31 1.93
CA ALA A 68 0.65 -1.96 2.67
C ALA A 68 0.28 -2.03 4.17
N ARG A 69 -0.72 -2.87 4.50
CA ARG A 69 -1.42 -2.86 5.80
C ARG A 69 -0.52 -3.02 7.03
N ASP A 70 0.55 -3.78 6.90
CA ASP A 70 1.48 -4.08 8.00
C ASP A 70 2.75 -3.21 7.98
N ALA A 71 2.83 -2.25 7.04
CA ALA A 71 3.98 -1.36 6.94
C ALA A 71 4.01 -0.37 8.11
N PHE A 72 5.20 -0.17 8.69
CA PHE A 72 5.44 0.79 9.77
C PHE A 72 4.58 0.58 11.02
N ALA A 73 4.27 -0.68 11.35
CA ALA A 73 3.59 -1.01 12.60
C ALA A 73 4.39 -0.47 13.80
N THR A 74 3.78 0.41 14.60
CA THR A 74 4.42 1.07 15.74
C THR A 74 4.33 0.26 17.03
N SER A 75 3.55 -0.82 17.03
CA SER A 75 3.30 -1.68 18.19
C SER A 75 3.79 -3.10 17.90
N THR A 76 4.74 -3.57 18.71
CA THR A 76 5.37 -4.89 18.57
C THR A 76 4.92 -5.82 19.69
N GLU A 77 4.60 -7.06 19.32
CA GLU A 77 4.31 -8.12 20.28
C GLU A 77 5.61 -8.69 20.84
N VAL A 78 5.72 -8.74 22.16
CA VAL A 78 6.90 -9.21 22.89
C VAL A 78 6.50 -10.41 23.75
N PHE A 79 7.25 -11.49 23.57
CA PHE A 79 7.18 -12.68 24.41
C PHE A 79 8.07 -12.47 25.62
N PRO A 80 7.52 -12.50 26.85
CA PRO A 80 8.34 -12.40 28.05
C PRO A 80 9.30 -13.57 28.20
N GLU A 81 10.45 -13.34 28.83
CA GLU A 81 11.48 -14.37 29.04
C GLU A 81 11.02 -15.48 30.01
N ARG A 82 10.08 -15.16 30.91
CA ARG A 82 9.57 -16.07 31.92
C ARG A 82 8.31 -16.79 31.42
N ALA A 83 8.39 -18.11 31.41
CA ALA A 83 7.25 -18.95 31.07
C ALA A 83 6.05 -18.68 32.00
N GLY A 84 4.87 -18.50 31.42
CA GLY A 84 3.62 -18.21 32.14
C GLY A 84 3.27 -16.73 32.24
N GLU A 85 4.16 -15.82 31.84
CA GLU A 85 3.83 -14.40 31.71
C GLU A 85 3.06 -14.12 30.41
N ALA A 86 2.16 -13.15 30.45
CA ALA A 86 1.31 -12.80 29.31
C ALA A 86 2.12 -12.12 28.20
N ILE A 87 1.78 -12.43 26.96
CA ILE A 87 2.30 -11.73 25.79
C ILE A 87 1.84 -10.27 25.84
N VAL A 88 2.79 -9.33 25.72
CA VAL A 88 2.52 -7.89 25.80
C VAL A 88 2.81 -7.20 24.47
N ARG A 89 2.17 -6.05 24.24
CA ARG A 89 2.51 -5.17 23.12
C ARG A 89 3.22 -3.93 23.63
N VAL A 90 4.30 -3.54 22.97
CA VAL A 90 5.09 -2.35 23.32
C VAL A 90 5.13 -1.39 22.15
N ASP A 91 5.00 -0.10 22.44
CA ASP A 91 5.19 0.95 21.44
C ASP A 91 6.68 1.15 21.17
N THR A 92 7.05 1.25 19.90
CA THR A 92 8.44 1.36 19.47
C THR A 92 8.69 2.71 18.80
N ALA A 93 9.57 3.52 19.38
CA ALA A 93 9.90 4.86 18.86
C ALA A 93 10.55 4.84 17.46
N ARG A 94 11.23 3.75 17.10
CA ARG A 94 11.74 3.47 15.75
C ARG A 94 11.27 2.10 15.30
N PRO A 95 10.12 2.01 14.61
CA PRO A 95 9.61 0.73 14.17
C PRO A 95 10.56 0.13 13.13
N LYS A 96 10.83 -1.17 13.27
CA LYS A 96 11.67 -1.94 12.35
C LYS A 96 10.95 -3.23 12.02
N GLY A 97 10.93 -3.61 10.75
CA GLY A 97 10.29 -4.83 10.33
C GLY A 97 10.34 -5.05 8.82
N ALA A 98 9.50 -5.97 8.36
CA ALA A 98 9.30 -6.23 6.95
C ALA A 98 7.80 -6.31 6.65
N PHE A 99 7.42 -5.97 5.42
CA PHE A 99 6.06 -6.16 4.94
C PHE A 99 6.08 -6.72 3.52
N THR A 100 5.07 -7.53 3.21
CA THR A 100 4.92 -8.17 1.90
C THR A 100 3.70 -7.61 1.19
N VAL A 101 3.85 -7.35 -0.10
CA VAL A 101 2.78 -6.86 -0.96
C VAL A 101 2.73 -7.69 -2.23
N VAL A 102 1.52 -7.97 -2.70
CA VAL A 102 1.31 -8.45 -4.08
C VAL A 102 0.60 -7.35 -4.86
N ILE A 103 1.20 -6.96 -5.98
CA ILE A 103 0.73 -5.84 -6.80
C ILE A 103 0.61 -6.26 -8.27
N PRO A 104 -0.49 -5.92 -8.97
CA PRO A 104 -0.56 -6.06 -10.43
C PRO A 104 0.54 -5.24 -11.11
N VAL A 105 1.26 -5.86 -12.03
CA VAL A 105 2.37 -5.24 -12.78
C VAL A 105 2.11 -5.34 -14.28
N PRO A 106 1.27 -4.43 -14.83
CA PRO A 106 1.12 -4.25 -16.27
C PRO A 106 2.48 -4.12 -16.97
N GLN A 107 2.54 -4.44 -18.25
CA GLN A 107 3.78 -4.47 -19.02
C GLN A 107 4.53 -3.12 -19.00
N GLU A 108 3.80 -2.04 -18.85
CA GLU A 108 4.29 -0.65 -18.80
C GLU A 108 4.95 -0.31 -17.46
N THR A 109 4.82 -1.17 -16.44
CA THR A 109 5.39 -0.94 -15.10
C THR A 109 6.91 -1.07 -15.12
N ASN A 110 7.62 -0.05 -14.67
CA ASN A 110 9.08 -0.09 -14.54
C ASN A 110 9.61 0.24 -13.14
N LYS A 111 8.77 0.77 -12.25
CA LYS A 111 9.15 1.10 -10.88
C LYS A 111 7.99 0.92 -9.92
N VAL A 112 8.34 0.81 -8.65
CA VAL A 112 7.39 0.78 -7.55
C VAL A 112 7.74 1.85 -6.52
N ALA A 113 6.73 2.47 -5.94
CA ALA A 113 6.89 3.50 -4.90
C ALA A 113 6.10 3.13 -3.66
N VAL A 114 6.72 3.25 -2.49
CA VAL A 114 6.03 3.20 -1.20
C VAL A 114 5.55 4.61 -0.89
N VAL A 115 4.24 4.78 -0.74
CA VAL A 115 3.62 6.09 -0.59
C VAL A 115 2.82 6.19 0.70
N ARG A 116 2.86 7.35 1.35
CA ARG A 116 1.99 7.70 2.46
C ARG A 116 0.89 8.60 1.93
N VAL A 117 -0.36 8.21 2.13
CA VAL A 117 -1.53 9.03 1.86
C VAL A 117 -2.03 9.59 3.19
N VAL A 118 -2.18 10.91 3.27
CA VAL A 118 -2.79 11.59 4.41
C VAL A 118 -4.15 12.16 4.00
N PRO A 119 -5.16 12.22 4.90
CA PRO A 119 -6.42 12.86 4.57
C PRO A 119 -6.18 14.31 4.21
N ALA A 120 -6.89 14.83 3.21
CA ALA A 120 -6.87 16.27 2.96
C ALA A 120 -7.37 17.01 4.19
N GLN A 121 -6.58 17.98 4.67
CA GLN A 121 -6.95 18.80 5.80
C GLN A 121 -8.20 19.62 5.43
N LEU A 122 -9.31 19.40 6.14
CA LEU A 122 -10.57 20.13 5.98
C LEU A 122 -10.51 21.52 6.63
N ASP A 123 -9.43 22.28 6.42
CA ASP A 123 -9.27 23.60 7.06
C ASP A 123 -9.59 24.74 6.11
N ALA A 124 -10.89 25.04 6.03
CA ALA A 124 -11.36 26.42 5.91
C ALA A 124 -12.66 26.55 6.70
N LYS A 125 -12.55 27.09 7.92
CA LYS A 125 -13.69 27.60 8.69
C LYS A 125 -14.32 28.75 7.91
N LEU A 126 -15.31 28.45 7.08
CA LEU A 126 -16.13 29.47 6.41
C LEU A 126 -16.89 30.27 7.48
N PRO A 127 -16.88 31.62 7.43
CA PRO A 127 -17.85 32.41 8.19
C PRO A 127 -19.26 32.00 7.75
N ALA A 128 -20.16 31.84 8.73
CA ALA A 128 -21.51 31.34 8.52
C ALA A 128 -22.25 32.11 7.42
N GLY A 129 -22.62 31.41 6.34
CA GLY A 129 -23.55 31.93 5.34
C GLY A 129 -23.22 31.49 3.93
N GLY A 130 -24.01 30.56 3.39
CA GLY A 130 -24.06 30.27 1.96
C GLY A 130 -23.69 28.83 1.63
N THR A 131 -24.63 28.13 1.00
CA THR A 131 -24.47 26.85 0.32
C THR A 131 -23.22 26.85 -0.57
N THR A 132 -22.19 26.08 -0.20
CA THR A 132 -21.07 25.79 -1.11
C THR A 132 -20.80 24.29 -1.12
N SER A 133 -20.84 23.71 -2.32
CA SER A 133 -20.42 22.35 -2.60
C SER A 133 -19.11 22.00 -1.90
N ARG A 134 -19.12 20.88 -1.17
CA ARG A 134 -17.94 20.28 -0.57
C ARG A 134 -16.99 19.86 -1.69
N VAL A 135 -16.01 20.69 -2.03
CA VAL A 135 -14.85 20.21 -2.78
C VAL A 135 -14.09 19.31 -1.82
N ALA A 136 -14.20 18.01 -2.03
CA ALA A 136 -13.38 17.03 -1.33
C ALA A 136 -11.91 17.38 -1.61
N GLY A 137 -11.19 17.80 -0.58
CA GLY A 137 -9.75 17.99 -0.71
C GLY A 137 -9.14 16.65 -1.16
N ALA A 138 -8.31 16.70 -2.20
CA ALA A 138 -7.60 15.52 -2.67
C ALA A 138 -6.62 15.08 -1.56
N ALA A 139 -6.69 13.82 -1.15
CA ALA A 139 -5.71 13.25 -0.23
C ALA A 139 -4.30 13.44 -0.80
N GLU A 140 -3.37 13.96 0.02
CA GLU A 140 -2.00 14.20 -0.40
C GLU A 140 -1.21 12.90 -0.28
N ALA A 141 -0.50 12.50 -1.35
CA ALA A 141 0.34 11.32 -1.38
C ALA A 141 1.82 11.75 -1.42
N THR A 142 2.60 11.26 -0.46
CA THR A 142 4.04 11.52 -0.36
C THR A 142 4.81 10.23 -0.59
N ASP A 143 5.80 10.26 -1.49
CA ASP A 143 6.70 9.13 -1.72
C ASP A 143 7.68 8.98 -0.55
N LEU A 144 7.68 7.80 0.08
CA LEU A 144 8.63 7.43 1.12
C LEU A 144 9.90 6.80 0.51
N ALA A 145 9.74 6.01 -0.55
CA ALA A 145 10.84 5.41 -1.30
C ALA A 145 10.37 4.91 -2.67
N THR A 146 11.27 4.93 -3.66
CA THR A 146 11.00 4.44 -5.02
C THR A 146 12.11 3.47 -5.44
N PHE A 147 11.73 2.37 -6.08
CA PHE A 147 12.63 1.30 -6.48
C PHE A 147 12.37 0.88 -7.93
N PRO A 148 13.43 0.57 -8.71
CA PRO A 148 13.25 -0.04 -10.02
C PRO A 148 12.65 -1.44 -9.88
N LEU A 149 11.74 -1.77 -10.78
CA LEU A 149 11.12 -3.07 -10.84
C LEU A 149 11.90 -3.93 -11.85
N THR A 150 12.63 -4.93 -11.35
CA THR A 150 13.46 -5.85 -12.14
C THR A 150 12.85 -7.24 -12.08
N LEU A 151 11.82 -7.45 -12.90
CA LEU A 151 11.15 -8.75 -13.03
C LEU A 151 11.81 -9.53 -14.16
N ASN A 152 12.69 -10.47 -13.78
CA ASN A 152 13.22 -11.48 -14.71
C ASN A 152 12.18 -12.55 -15.01
#